data_AF-A0A2E5PF33-F1
#
_entry.id   AF-A0A2E5PF33-F1
#
_cell.length_a   1.000
_cell.length_b   1.000
_cell.length_c   1.000
_cell.angle_alpha   90.00
_cell.angle_beta   90.00
_cell.angle_gamma   90.00
#
_symmetry.space_group_name_H-M   'P 1'
#
loop_
_entity.id
_entity.type
_entity.pdbx_description
1 polymer ?
#
loop_
_entity_poly.entity_id
_entity_poly.type
_entity_poly.pdbx_seq_one_letter_code
_entity_poly.pdbx_strand_id
1 'polypeptide(L)'
;MKSGGKEHIPAGPCVGDILEVEISDVAFGGDGVGRVDGFVIFAPFVITGETVRVEIIERKKDFARAKLLEVLTPAPERTSPECTHFGICGGCQYQHIEYTAQTQIKLSQIRSLFERVGGFSGAVVGDLVPCPTSYNYRNRIMVRRQWNKPKQKAVYGFLHHDSRLVVDMDRCEIAEESLNEQLIQLRENPPPRNMQKVVLRIMPDNWEMHRDSFFQNNFHLLPELVEIVRNKLMDAGTRHLVDAYCGIGFFSLSLADSVESFVGVDIDKQCILPARRNMELRDIANGEFILGKTEEHMDALLAKFTAPNTTVILDPPRKGCHQDGLQMLADAAPAQVIYVSCHPATLARDLKWLCTEGGYELTGVTPLDMFPQTQHVECVADLRRKQG
;
A
#
# COMPACT_ATOMS: atom_id res chain seq x y z
N MET A 1 -45.09 -27.05 15.90
CA MET A 1 -44.97 -25.59 15.71
C MET A 1 -43.52 -25.17 15.90
N LYS A 2 -42.80 -24.95 14.79
CA LYS A 2 -41.83 -23.87 14.57
C LYS A 2 -41.67 -23.81 13.05
N SER A 3 -42.56 -23.04 12.44
CA SER A 3 -42.54 -22.68 11.02
C SER A 3 -41.22 -21.97 10.74
N GLY A 4 -40.30 -22.65 10.06
CA GLY A 4 -39.15 -22.01 9.45
C GLY A 4 -39.63 -21.09 8.34
N GLY A 5 -39.85 -19.82 8.69
CA GLY A 5 -40.08 -18.77 7.72
C GLY A 5 -38.89 -18.75 6.78
N LYS A 6 -39.11 -19.04 5.50
CA LYS A 6 -38.17 -18.68 4.45
C LYS A 6 -38.01 -17.17 4.55
N GLU A 7 -36.85 -16.69 4.99
CA GLU A 7 -36.47 -15.30 4.80
C GLU A 7 -36.72 -14.97 3.33
N HIS A 8 -37.59 -13.99 3.11
CA HIS A 8 -37.88 -13.48 1.79
C HIS A 8 -36.61 -12.81 1.30
N ILE A 9 -35.77 -13.54 0.55
CA ILE A 9 -34.65 -12.93 -0.15
C ILE A 9 -35.29 -11.90 -1.08
N PRO A 10 -35.06 -10.58 -0.89
CA PRO A 10 -35.61 -9.58 -1.80
C PRO A 10 -35.22 -9.99 -3.22
N ALA A 11 -36.12 -9.75 -4.19
CA ALA A 11 -35.88 -10.02 -5.60
C ALA A 11 -34.73 -9.12 -6.10
N GLY A 12 -33.51 -9.48 -5.73
CA GLY A 12 -32.30 -8.75 -6.07
C GLY A 12 -31.99 -8.91 -7.55
N PRO A 13 -31.17 -8.00 -8.07
CA PRO A 13 -30.91 -7.92 -9.50
C PRO A 13 -30.18 -9.17 -10.01
N CYS A 14 -30.45 -9.54 -11.25
CA CYS A 14 -29.87 -10.66 -11.96
C CYS A 14 -28.66 -10.22 -12.78
N VAL A 15 -27.79 -11.18 -13.10
CA VAL A 15 -26.65 -10.93 -14.01
C VAL A 15 -27.20 -10.55 -15.38
N GLY A 16 -26.68 -9.46 -15.96
CA GLY A 16 -27.15 -8.86 -17.20
C GLY A 16 -28.17 -7.73 -17.02
N ASP A 17 -28.72 -7.54 -15.82
CA ASP A 17 -29.63 -6.42 -15.55
C ASP A 17 -28.87 -5.10 -15.66
N ILE A 18 -29.51 -4.13 -16.33
CA ILE A 18 -29.04 -2.75 -16.44
C ILE A 18 -29.86 -1.89 -15.50
N LEU A 19 -29.18 -1.21 -14.58
CA LEU A 19 -29.81 -0.44 -13.51
C LEU A 19 -29.21 0.95 -13.42
N GLU A 20 -30.03 1.90 -12.98
CA GLU A 20 -29.55 3.21 -12.53
C GLU A 20 -29.35 3.15 -11.01
N VAL A 21 -28.18 3.57 -10.56
CA VAL A 21 -27.73 3.43 -9.17
C VAL A 21 -27.17 4.76 -8.70
N GLU A 22 -27.66 5.22 -7.55
CA GLU A 22 -27.05 6.34 -6.82
C GLU A 22 -25.90 5.82 -5.94
N ILE A 23 -24.73 6.45 -6.06
CA ILE A 23 -23.54 6.07 -5.31
C ILE A 23 -23.52 6.84 -3.99
N SER A 24 -23.67 6.08 -2.91
CA SER A 24 -23.78 6.61 -1.54
C SER A 24 -22.44 6.65 -0.79
N ASP A 25 -21.47 5.82 -1.18
CA ASP A 25 -20.17 5.69 -0.52
C ASP A 25 -19.14 5.08 -1.48
N VAL A 26 -17.85 5.11 -1.11
CA VAL A 26 -16.76 4.39 -1.78
C VAL A 26 -16.09 3.45 -0.79
N ALA A 27 -16.21 2.15 -1.03
CA ALA A 27 -15.64 1.12 -0.18
C ALA A 27 -14.10 1.12 -0.26
N PHE A 28 -13.47 0.62 0.81
CA PHE A 28 -12.05 0.26 0.80
C PHE A 28 -11.83 -0.79 -0.29
N GLY A 29 -11.13 -0.42 -1.36
CA GLY A 29 -11.23 -1.15 -2.63
C GLY A 29 -11.30 -0.22 -3.85
N GLY A 30 -11.84 0.98 -3.64
CA GLY A 30 -12.12 1.96 -4.69
C GLY A 30 -13.41 1.69 -5.47
N ASP A 31 -14.18 0.67 -5.08
CA ASP A 31 -15.51 0.40 -5.63
C ASP A 31 -16.53 1.32 -4.94
N GLY A 32 -17.34 2.04 -5.72
CA GLY A 32 -18.50 2.75 -5.22
C GLY A 32 -19.60 1.81 -4.78
N VAL A 33 -20.38 2.25 -3.80
CA VAL A 33 -21.45 1.49 -3.16
C VAL A 33 -22.76 2.22 -3.34
N GLY A 34 -23.70 1.56 -4.02
CA GLY A 34 -25.09 1.98 -4.12
C GLY A 34 -26.05 0.90 -3.64
N ARG A 35 -27.32 1.25 -3.51
CA ARG A 35 -28.39 0.31 -3.13
C ARG A 35 -29.59 0.47 -4.05
N VAL A 36 -30.12 -0.67 -4.52
CA VAL A 36 -31.38 -0.74 -5.25
C VAL A 36 -32.27 -1.72 -4.49
N ASP A 37 -33.45 -1.27 -4.05
CA ASP A 37 -34.38 -2.04 -3.22
C ASP A 37 -33.72 -2.71 -1.99
N GLY A 38 -32.77 -2.00 -1.38
CA GLY A 38 -31.99 -2.47 -0.23
C GLY A 38 -30.82 -3.40 -0.58
N PHE A 39 -30.70 -3.88 -1.82
CA PHE A 39 -29.63 -4.76 -2.27
C PHE A 39 -28.36 -3.97 -2.62
N VAL A 40 -27.20 -4.40 -2.09
CA VAL A 40 -25.92 -3.68 -2.25
C VAL A 40 -25.33 -3.95 -3.63
N ILE A 41 -24.94 -2.88 -4.32
CA ILE A 41 -24.28 -2.94 -5.63
C ILE A 41 -22.92 -2.25 -5.52
N PHE A 42 -21.86 -2.97 -5.91
CA PHE A 42 -20.51 -2.45 -6.05
C PHE A 42 -20.23 -2.12 -7.51
N ALA A 43 -19.77 -0.91 -7.81
CA ALA A 43 -19.38 -0.49 -9.15
C ALA A 43 -17.99 0.17 -9.12
N PRO A 44 -17.06 -0.19 -10.01
CA PRO A 44 -15.76 0.47 -10.10
C PRO A 44 -15.88 1.81 -10.85
N PHE A 45 -14.90 2.70 -10.66
CA PHE A 45 -14.73 3.94 -11.41
C PHE A 45 -15.87 4.98 -11.25
N VAL A 46 -16.45 5.01 -10.05
CA VAL A 46 -17.53 5.93 -9.67
C VAL A 46 -17.18 6.65 -8.36
N ILE A 47 -17.85 7.78 -8.12
CA ILE A 47 -17.64 8.67 -6.98
C ILE A 47 -18.95 8.78 -6.18
N THR A 48 -18.86 9.02 -4.87
CA THR A 48 -20.03 9.37 -4.05
C THR A 48 -20.77 10.58 -4.61
N GLY A 49 -22.10 10.52 -4.60
CA GLY A 49 -22.98 11.57 -5.14
C GLY A 49 -23.34 11.40 -6.61
N GLU A 50 -22.78 10.40 -7.30
CA GLU A 50 -23.09 10.13 -8.70
C GLU A 50 -24.36 9.31 -8.87
N THR A 51 -25.08 9.58 -9.96
CA THR A 51 -26.05 8.64 -10.52
C THR A 51 -25.42 7.99 -11.76
N VAL A 52 -25.36 6.66 -11.76
CA VAL A 52 -24.67 5.89 -12.80
C VAL A 52 -25.57 4.80 -13.37
N ARG A 53 -25.39 4.50 -14.65
CA ARG A 53 -25.95 3.31 -15.28
C ARG A 53 -24.92 2.19 -15.24
N VAL A 54 -25.30 1.04 -14.70
CA VAL A 54 -24.42 -0.11 -14.51
C VAL A 54 -25.08 -1.38 -15.02
N GLU A 55 -24.27 -2.37 -15.42
CA GLU A 55 -24.73 -3.72 -15.75
C GLU A 55 -24.20 -4.70 -14.71
N ILE A 56 -25.08 -5.52 -14.14
CA ILE A 56 -24.69 -6.53 -13.16
C ILE A 56 -23.90 -7.65 -13.83
N ILE A 57 -22.66 -7.86 -13.38
CA ILE A 57 -21.75 -8.89 -13.91
C ILE A 57 -21.61 -10.09 -12.97
N GLU A 58 -21.87 -9.89 -11.68
CA GLU A 58 -21.79 -10.96 -10.69
C GLU A 58 -22.83 -10.72 -9.59
N ARG A 59 -23.52 -11.78 -9.19
CA ARG A 59 -24.43 -11.77 -8.05
C ARG A 59 -23.92 -12.72 -6.96
N LYS A 60 -23.83 -12.20 -5.73
CA LYS A 60 -23.64 -12.98 -4.50
C LYS A 60 -24.91 -12.98 -3.66
N LYS A 61 -24.85 -13.61 -2.49
CA LYS A 61 -25.99 -13.74 -1.57
C LYS A 61 -26.55 -12.38 -1.17
N ASP A 62 -25.68 -11.47 -0.72
CA ASP A 62 -26.07 -10.21 -0.09
C ASP A 62 -25.63 -8.95 -0.88
N PHE A 63 -24.92 -9.14 -2.00
CA PHE A 63 -24.45 -8.04 -2.85
C PHE A 63 -24.27 -8.47 -4.31
N ALA A 64 -24.18 -7.50 -5.21
CA ALA A 64 -23.80 -7.69 -6.60
C ALA A 64 -22.59 -6.81 -6.97
N ARG A 65 -21.83 -7.25 -7.97
CA ARG A 65 -20.83 -6.42 -8.65
C ARG A 65 -21.36 -6.05 -10.02
N ALA A 66 -21.16 -4.79 -10.39
CA ALA A 66 -21.57 -4.25 -11.66
C ALA A 66 -20.38 -3.66 -12.40
N LYS A 67 -20.47 -3.58 -13.72
CA LYS A 67 -19.58 -2.76 -14.54
C LYS A 67 -20.28 -1.43 -14.83
N LEU A 68 -19.51 -0.34 -14.79
CA LEU A 68 -20.00 0.98 -15.18
C LEU A 68 -20.27 1.01 -16.69
N LEU A 69 -21.46 1.46 -17.10
CA LEU A 69 -21.80 1.72 -18.49
C LEU A 69 -21.74 3.21 -18.80
N GLU A 70 -22.32 4.04 -17.94
CA GLU A 70 -22.43 5.49 -18.15
C GLU A 70 -22.56 6.23 -16.81
N VAL A 71 -21.98 7.41 -16.72
CA VAL A 71 -22.21 8.35 -15.61
C VAL A 71 -23.30 9.33 -16.06
N LEU A 72 -24.47 9.26 -15.44
CA LEU A 72 -25.64 10.06 -15.82
C LEU A 72 -25.58 11.44 -15.18
N THR A 73 -25.25 11.47 -13.89
CA THR A 73 -25.04 12.70 -13.12
C THR A 73 -23.66 12.61 -12.47
N PRO A 74 -22.65 13.34 -12.97
CA PRO A 74 -21.31 13.31 -12.41
C PRO A 74 -21.23 14.12 -11.10
N ALA A 75 -20.35 13.70 -10.20
CA ALA A 75 -20.02 14.47 -9.00
C ALA A 75 -19.14 15.69 -9.37
N PRO A 76 -19.17 16.80 -8.61
CA PRO A 76 -18.33 17.96 -8.85
C PRO A 76 -16.82 17.64 -8.89
N GLU A 77 -16.40 16.62 -8.15
CA GLU A 77 -15.02 16.15 -8.06
C GLU A 77 -14.61 15.22 -9.21
N ARG A 78 -15.53 14.88 -10.13
CA ARG A 78 -15.19 14.05 -11.29
C ARG A 78 -14.34 14.85 -12.28
N THR A 79 -13.23 14.24 -12.69
CA THR A 79 -12.33 14.78 -13.72
C THR A 79 -12.11 13.80 -14.86
N SER A 80 -11.51 14.28 -15.94
CA SER A 80 -11.13 13.42 -17.06
C SER A 80 -9.78 12.76 -16.77
N PRO A 81 -9.68 11.42 -16.82
CA PRO A 81 -8.40 10.73 -16.65
C PRO A 81 -7.37 11.17 -17.69
N GLU A 82 -6.12 11.39 -17.27
CA GLU A 82 -5.02 11.65 -18.19
C GLU A 82 -4.64 10.41 -19.02
N CYS A 83 -4.75 9.22 -18.43
CA CYS A 83 -4.38 7.98 -19.10
C CYS A 83 -5.52 7.46 -19.98
N THR A 84 -5.22 7.29 -21.27
CA THR A 84 -6.15 6.70 -22.26
C THR A 84 -6.50 5.23 -21.99
N HIS A 85 -5.73 4.56 -21.13
CA HIS A 85 -5.97 3.17 -20.71
C HIS A 85 -6.76 3.06 -19.40
N PHE A 86 -7.13 4.19 -18.77
CA PHE A 86 -7.93 4.19 -17.55
C PHE A 86 -9.30 3.52 -17.78
N GLY A 87 -9.83 2.84 -16.76
CA GLY A 87 -11.06 2.06 -16.87
C GLY A 87 -10.87 0.66 -17.49
N ILE A 88 -9.72 0.39 -18.11
CA ILE A 88 -9.37 -0.93 -18.66
C ILE A 88 -8.18 -1.52 -17.91
N CYS A 89 -7.10 -0.74 -17.76
CA CYS A 89 -5.90 -1.12 -17.02
C CYS A 89 -6.19 -1.20 -15.52
N GLY A 90 -5.75 -2.28 -14.87
CA GLY A 90 -5.91 -2.48 -13.42
C GLY A 90 -4.92 -1.68 -12.54
N GLY A 91 -4.13 -0.78 -13.13
CA GLY A 91 -3.09 -0.04 -12.42
C GLY A 91 -3.61 1.10 -11.55
N CYS A 92 -4.65 1.81 -12.01
CA CYS A 92 -5.19 3.01 -11.35
C CYS A 92 -6.69 2.84 -11.10
N GLN A 93 -7.18 3.40 -9.99
CA GLN A 93 -8.60 3.38 -9.64
C GLN A 93 -9.21 4.77 -9.63
N TYR A 94 -8.42 5.83 -9.43
CA TYR A 94 -8.94 7.16 -9.07
C TYR A 94 -8.62 8.29 -10.06
N GLN A 95 -8.09 8.03 -11.26
CA GLN A 95 -7.79 9.11 -12.22
C GLN A 95 -9.00 9.93 -12.68
N HIS A 96 -10.22 9.43 -12.46
CA HIS A 96 -11.46 10.13 -12.73
C HIS A 96 -11.90 11.03 -11.56
N ILE A 97 -11.09 11.17 -10.52
CA ILE A 97 -11.36 11.92 -9.30
C ILE A 97 -10.30 13.02 -9.18
N GLU A 98 -10.71 14.26 -8.93
CA GLU A 98 -9.80 15.36 -8.61
C GLU A 98 -8.89 14.99 -7.43
N TYR A 99 -7.60 15.34 -7.52
CA TYR A 99 -6.59 14.80 -6.62
C TYR A 99 -6.85 15.16 -5.14
N THR A 100 -7.34 16.37 -4.88
CA THR A 100 -7.73 16.79 -3.52
C THR A 100 -8.87 15.94 -2.96
N ALA A 101 -9.81 15.49 -3.79
CA ALA A 101 -10.86 14.57 -3.36
C ALA A 101 -10.32 13.16 -3.13
N GLN A 102 -9.32 12.70 -3.90
CA GLN A 102 -8.66 11.41 -3.65
C GLN A 102 -8.04 11.35 -2.25
N THR A 103 -7.34 12.41 -1.83
CA THR A 103 -6.71 12.44 -0.51
C THR A 103 -7.74 12.45 0.62
N GLN A 104 -8.87 13.15 0.45
CA GLN A 104 -9.97 13.12 1.41
C GLN A 104 -10.65 11.74 1.49
N ILE A 105 -10.88 11.08 0.36
CA ILE A 105 -11.44 9.71 0.32
C ILE A 105 -10.49 8.75 1.04
N LYS A 106 -9.18 8.81 0.78
CA LYS A 106 -8.20 7.96 1.47
C LYS A 106 -8.20 8.20 2.97
N LEU A 107 -8.19 9.47 3.39
CA LEU A 107 -8.19 9.83 4.80
C LEU A 107 -9.45 9.34 5.53
N SER A 108 -10.63 9.55 4.93
CA SER A 108 -11.90 9.10 5.52
C SER A 108 -11.97 7.57 5.63
N GLN A 109 -11.49 6.85 4.62
CA GLN A 109 -11.41 5.39 4.61
C GLN A 109 -10.49 4.86 5.71
N ILE A 110 -9.31 5.46 5.89
CA ILE A 110 -8.37 5.05 6.95
C ILE A 110 -8.98 5.32 8.32
N ARG A 111 -9.56 6.51 8.55
CA ARG A 111 -10.23 6.84 9.82
C ARG A 111 -11.34 5.84 10.15
N SER A 112 -12.23 5.56 9.20
CA SER A 112 -13.32 4.60 9.40
C SER A 112 -12.81 3.17 9.64
N LEU A 113 -11.74 2.76 8.97
CA LEU A 113 -11.12 1.46 9.16
C LEU A 113 -10.51 1.31 10.55
N PHE A 114 -9.82 2.35 11.05
CA PHE A 114 -9.25 2.35 12.40
C PHE A 114 -10.33 2.30 13.49
N GLU A 115 -11.47 2.96 13.28
CA GLU A 115 -12.64 2.88 14.16
C GLU A 115 -13.26 1.48 14.17
N ARG A 116 -13.57 0.94 12.99
CA ARG A 116 -14.35 -0.30 12.86
C ARG A 116 -13.53 -1.55 13.12
N VAL A 117 -12.28 -1.58 12.66
CA VAL A 117 -11.41 -2.77 12.73
C VAL A 117 -10.42 -2.65 13.88
N GLY A 118 -9.74 -1.51 13.96
CA GLY A 118 -8.70 -1.25 14.97
C GLY A 118 -9.27 -1.03 16.37
N GLY A 119 -10.50 -0.53 16.49
CA GLY A 119 -11.08 -0.12 17.78
C GLY A 119 -10.46 1.16 18.33
N PHE A 120 -9.85 1.98 17.48
CA PHE A 120 -9.26 3.27 17.83
C PHE A 120 -10.18 4.41 17.41
N SER A 121 -10.12 5.56 18.07
CA SER A 121 -10.78 6.77 17.55
C SER A 121 -10.17 7.16 16.20
N GLY A 122 -10.98 7.55 15.22
CA GLY A 122 -10.47 8.06 13.93
C GLY A 122 -9.60 9.32 14.09
N ALA A 123 -9.71 10.03 15.22
CA ALA A 123 -8.87 11.18 15.55
C ALA A 123 -7.38 10.83 15.79
N VAL A 124 -7.05 9.54 16.02
CA VAL A 124 -5.64 9.10 16.10
C VAL A 124 -4.94 9.16 14.74
N VAL A 125 -5.71 9.19 13.66
CA VAL A 125 -5.21 9.34 12.30
C VAL A 125 -5.11 10.82 11.98
N GLY A 126 -3.88 11.31 11.91
CA GLY A 126 -3.54 12.66 11.51
C GLY A 126 -3.87 12.92 10.04
N ASP A 127 -3.49 14.11 9.56
CA ASP A 127 -3.76 14.49 8.17
C ASP A 127 -2.94 13.65 7.19
N LEU A 128 -3.50 13.46 5.99
CA LEU A 128 -2.82 12.76 4.91
C LEU A 128 -1.79 13.69 4.26
N VAL A 129 -0.56 13.21 4.18
CA VAL A 129 0.54 13.87 3.48
C VAL A 129 0.39 13.61 1.97
N PRO A 130 0.06 14.63 1.17
CA PRO A 130 -0.12 14.45 -0.27
C PRO A 130 1.23 14.24 -0.96
N CYS A 131 1.27 13.42 -2.01
CA CYS A 131 2.39 13.43 -2.93
C CYS A 131 2.51 14.79 -3.63
N PRO A 132 3.73 15.36 -3.79
CA PRO A 132 3.95 16.60 -4.53
C PRO A 132 3.49 16.54 -5.99
N THR A 133 3.46 15.35 -6.58
CA THR A 133 2.95 15.10 -7.93
C THR A 133 1.98 13.92 -7.93
N SER A 134 0.90 14.03 -8.69
CA SER A 134 -0.10 12.97 -8.80
C SER A 134 0.13 12.05 -10.01
N TYR A 135 1.12 12.37 -10.85
CA TYR A 135 1.57 11.62 -12.04
C TYR A 135 3.10 11.56 -12.08
N ASN A 136 3.68 10.75 -12.97
CA ASN A 136 5.14 10.61 -13.13
C ASN A 136 5.92 10.37 -11.82
N TYR A 137 5.36 9.63 -10.87
CA TYR A 137 6.00 9.40 -9.58
C TYR A 137 6.61 8.01 -9.45
N ARG A 138 6.11 7.06 -10.26
CA ARG A 138 6.38 5.64 -10.07
C ARG A 138 7.71 5.29 -10.71
N ASN A 139 8.70 4.95 -9.89
CA ASN A 139 10.07 4.61 -10.29
C ASN A 139 10.26 3.12 -10.64
N ARG A 140 9.21 2.30 -10.52
CA ARG A 140 9.25 0.88 -10.84
C ARG A 140 7.91 0.36 -11.35
N ILE A 141 7.94 -0.32 -12.50
CA ILE A 141 6.78 -1.00 -13.08
C ILE A 141 7.10 -2.46 -13.44
N MET A 142 6.10 -3.33 -13.29
CA MET A 142 6.21 -4.73 -13.69
C MET A 142 5.34 -4.97 -14.93
N VAL A 143 5.99 -4.94 -16.09
CA VAL A 143 5.35 -5.12 -17.40
C VAL A 143 5.08 -6.60 -17.63
N ARG A 144 3.87 -6.92 -18.06
CA ARG A 144 3.43 -8.25 -18.48
C ARG A 144 3.56 -8.40 -19.97
N ARG A 145 4.03 -9.57 -20.39
CA ARG A 145 4.04 -10.00 -21.78
C ARG A 145 2.96 -11.05 -22.00
N GLN A 146 2.13 -10.87 -23.02
CA GLN A 146 1.13 -11.85 -23.43
C GLN A 146 1.09 -11.97 -24.96
N TRP A 147 0.82 -13.17 -25.48
CA TRP A 147 0.58 -13.35 -26.90
C TRP A 147 -0.88 -13.02 -27.23
N ASN A 148 -1.10 -12.02 -28.08
CA ASN A 148 -2.42 -11.67 -28.59
C ASN A 148 -2.69 -12.45 -29.88
N LYS A 149 -3.53 -13.50 -29.79
CA LYS A 149 -3.87 -14.38 -30.93
C LYS A 149 -4.55 -13.61 -32.08
N PRO A 150 -5.59 -12.78 -31.86
CA PRO A 150 -6.20 -12.02 -32.95
C PRO A 150 -5.23 -11.12 -33.71
N LYS A 151 -4.34 -10.41 -33.00
CA LYS A 151 -3.36 -9.48 -33.61
C LYS A 151 -2.06 -10.16 -34.07
N GLN A 152 -1.90 -11.47 -33.81
CA GLN A 152 -0.69 -12.24 -34.11
C GLN A 152 0.62 -11.56 -33.64
N LYS A 153 0.57 -10.90 -32.47
CA LYS A 153 1.73 -10.21 -31.89
C LYS A 153 1.81 -10.37 -30.37
N ALA A 154 2.99 -10.19 -29.81
CA ALA A 154 3.13 -10.00 -28.38
C ALA A 154 2.64 -8.60 -27.99
N VAL A 155 1.95 -8.51 -26.85
CA VAL A 155 1.54 -7.27 -26.23
C VAL A 155 2.28 -7.10 -24.90
N TYR A 156 2.53 -5.84 -24.55
CA TYR A 156 3.28 -5.45 -23.35
C TYR A 156 2.48 -4.40 -22.59
N GLY A 157 2.32 -4.58 -21.29
CA GLY A 157 1.65 -3.61 -20.45
C GLY A 157 1.20 -4.22 -19.13
N PHE A 158 0.02 -3.82 -18.64
CA PHE A 158 -0.49 -4.28 -17.36
C PHE A 158 -1.73 -5.14 -17.53
N LEU A 159 -2.11 -5.85 -16.47
CA LEU A 159 -3.33 -6.64 -16.48
C LEU A 159 -4.55 -5.73 -16.55
N HIS A 160 -5.60 -6.20 -17.22
CA HIS A 160 -6.93 -5.63 -17.11
C HIS A 160 -7.40 -5.59 -15.65
N HIS A 161 -8.28 -4.65 -15.31
CA HIS A 161 -8.85 -4.56 -13.96
C HIS A 161 -9.80 -5.73 -13.64
N ASP A 162 -10.39 -6.36 -14.66
CA ASP A 162 -11.45 -7.38 -14.55
C ASP A 162 -11.04 -8.78 -15.05
N SER A 163 -9.84 -8.92 -15.63
CA SER A 163 -9.41 -10.17 -16.26
C SER A 163 -7.90 -10.35 -16.22
N ARG A 164 -7.42 -11.52 -16.66
CA ARG A 164 -5.98 -11.84 -16.77
C ARG A 164 -5.39 -11.48 -18.14
N LEU A 165 -6.11 -10.71 -18.93
CA LEU A 165 -5.62 -10.19 -20.20
C LEU A 165 -4.67 -9.02 -19.97
N VAL A 166 -3.74 -8.80 -20.90
CA VAL A 166 -2.80 -7.68 -20.86
C VAL A 166 -3.31 -6.56 -21.77
N VAL A 167 -3.43 -5.36 -21.20
CA VAL A 167 -3.62 -4.13 -21.96
C VAL A 167 -2.30 -3.82 -22.66
N ASP A 168 -2.33 -3.74 -24.00
CA ASP A 168 -1.18 -3.30 -24.78
C ASP A 168 -1.00 -1.80 -24.56
N MET A 169 0.08 -1.40 -23.86
CA MET A 169 0.29 -0.02 -23.40
C MET A 169 1.58 0.57 -23.95
N ASP A 170 1.49 1.76 -24.53
CA ASP A 170 2.66 2.47 -25.05
C ASP A 170 3.24 3.43 -24.00
N ARG A 171 2.43 3.86 -23.03
CA ARG A 171 2.81 4.76 -21.94
C ARG A 171 1.99 4.49 -20.68
N CYS A 172 2.55 4.86 -19.53
CA CYS A 172 1.84 4.90 -18.26
C CYS A 172 2.05 6.25 -17.57
N GLU A 173 1.00 7.08 -17.46
CA GLU A 173 1.11 8.45 -16.93
C GLU A 173 1.56 8.55 -15.47
N ILE A 174 1.38 7.50 -14.67
CA ILE A 174 1.89 7.48 -13.29
C ILE A 174 3.35 7.02 -13.21
N ALA A 175 3.89 6.42 -14.28
CA ALA A 175 5.29 6.00 -14.35
C ALA A 175 6.17 7.17 -14.79
N GLU A 176 7.32 7.29 -14.14
CA GLU A 176 8.36 8.24 -14.54
C GLU A 176 8.75 8.08 -16.01
N GLU A 177 9.15 9.17 -16.66
CA GLU A 177 9.29 9.18 -18.12
C GLU A 177 10.36 8.22 -18.63
N SER A 178 11.47 8.07 -17.91
CA SER A 178 12.50 7.10 -18.26
C SER A 178 12.02 5.64 -18.20
N LEU A 179 10.92 5.33 -17.50
CA LEU A 179 10.28 4.01 -17.59
C LEU A 179 9.42 3.87 -18.84
N ASN A 180 8.79 4.95 -19.30
CA ASN A 180 8.06 4.95 -20.57
C ASN A 180 9.05 4.76 -21.74
N GLU A 181 10.22 5.39 -21.70
CA GLU A 181 11.31 5.13 -22.64
C GLU A 181 11.78 3.67 -22.60
N GLN A 182 11.99 3.11 -21.40
CA GLN A 182 12.32 1.70 -21.24
C GLN A 182 11.22 0.75 -21.77
N LEU A 183 9.94 1.14 -21.66
CA LEU A 183 8.82 0.37 -22.19
C LEU A 183 8.83 0.35 -23.72
N ILE A 184 9.20 1.46 -24.37
CA ILE A 184 9.41 1.53 -25.82
C ILE A 184 10.59 0.63 -26.22
N GLN A 185 11.74 0.76 -25.54
CA GLN A 185 12.92 -0.08 -25.79
C GLN A 185 12.63 -1.57 -25.61
N LEU A 186 11.79 -1.94 -24.64
CA LEU A 186 11.36 -3.31 -24.41
C LEU A 186 10.57 -3.88 -25.61
N ARG A 187 9.80 -3.04 -26.31
CA ARG A 187 9.05 -3.45 -27.50
C ARG A 187 9.97 -3.66 -28.70
N GLU A 188 10.96 -2.79 -28.85
CA GLU A 188 11.98 -2.88 -29.91
C GLU A 188 12.91 -4.08 -29.70
N ASN A 189 13.24 -4.36 -28.43
CA ASN A 189 14.15 -5.45 -28.02
C ASN A 189 13.42 -6.42 -27.07
N PRO A 190 12.49 -7.23 -27.61
CA PRO A 190 11.63 -8.06 -26.79
C PRO A 190 12.43 -9.15 -26.04
N PRO A 191 12.06 -9.45 -24.79
CA PRO A 191 12.74 -10.46 -24.00
C PRO A 191 12.46 -11.87 -24.58
N PRO A 192 13.22 -12.89 -24.15
CA PRO A 192 12.95 -14.27 -24.51
C PRO A 192 11.49 -14.67 -24.29
N ARG A 193 10.93 -15.51 -25.17
CA ARG A 193 9.48 -15.81 -25.22
C ARG A 193 8.93 -16.40 -23.92
N ASN A 194 9.76 -17.05 -23.11
CA ASN A 194 9.41 -17.62 -21.81
C ASN A 194 9.32 -16.57 -20.68
N MET A 195 9.83 -15.36 -20.88
CA MET A 195 9.76 -14.27 -19.92
C MET A 195 8.39 -13.58 -20.00
N GLN A 196 7.52 -13.89 -19.05
CA GLN A 196 6.15 -13.33 -18.97
C GLN A 196 6.07 -12.01 -18.21
N LYS A 197 7.11 -11.66 -17.45
CA LYS A 197 7.17 -10.46 -16.63
C LYS A 197 8.54 -9.81 -16.79
N VAL A 198 8.55 -8.49 -16.92
CA VAL A 198 9.76 -7.67 -17.01
C VAL A 198 9.65 -6.54 -16.01
N VAL A 199 10.66 -6.35 -15.18
CA VAL A 199 10.72 -5.23 -14.24
C VAL A 199 11.50 -4.10 -14.90
N LEU A 200 10.82 -2.98 -15.12
CA LEU A 200 11.45 -1.71 -15.51
C LEU A 200 11.59 -0.86 -14.25
N ARG A 201 12.73 -0.22 -14.09
CA ARG A 201 13.09 0.42 -12.82
C ARG A 201 14.11 1.54 -13.03
N ILE A 202 13.89 2.64 -12.33
CA ILE A 202 14.88 3.69 -12.07
C ILE A 202 15.59 3.34 -10.78
N MET A 203 16.92 3.30 -10.82
CA MET A 203 17.72 3.05 -9.64
C MET A 203 17.73 4.30 -8.76
N PRO A 204 17.56 4.18 -7.43
CA PRO A 204 17.69 5.32 -6.54
C PRO A 204 19.12 5.85 -6.54
N ASP A 205 19.27 7.16 -6.58
CA ASP A 205 20.58 7.81 -6.54
C ASP A 205 21.28 7.52 -5.22
N ASN A 206 22.58 7.25 -5.28
CA ASN A 206 23.43 6.97 -4.11
C ASN A 206 23.00 5.73 -3.30
N TRP A 207 22.24 4.81 -3.88
CA TRP A 207 21.85 3.54 -3.27
C TRP A 207 22.28 2.37 -4.16
N GLU A 208 23.16 1.52 -3.64
CA GLU A 208 23.37 0.20 -4.19
C GLU A 208 22.16 -0.69 -3.87
N MET A 209 21.68 -1.40 -4.88
CA MET A 209 20.70 -2.46 -4.71
C MET A 209 20.69 -3.40 -5.92
N HIS A 210 20.24 -4.63 -5.72
CA HIS A 210 19.92 -5.51 -6.85
C HIS A 210 18.65 -4.99 -7.54
N ARG A 211 18.59 -5.11 -8.88
CA ARG A 211 17.47 -4.57 -9.69
C ARG A 211 16.09 -5.10 -9.24
N ASP A 212 16.06 -6.36 -8.81
CA ASP A 212 14.83 -7.04 -8.38
C ASP A 212 14.51 -6.85 -6.89
N SER A 213 15.43 -6.31 -6.10
CA SER A 213 15.20 -6.01 -4.69
C SER A 213 14.08 -4.99 -4.52
N PHE A 214 13.39 -5.05 -3.38
CA PHE A 214 12.39 -4.05 -3.04
C PHE A 214 13.06 -2.69 -2.74
N PHE A 215 12.39 -1.63 -3.20
CA PHE A 215 12.66 -0.26 -2.82
C PHE A 215 11.37 0.53 -3.04
N GLN A 216 11.16 1.60 -2.26
CA GLN A 216 9.94 2.39 -2.30
C GLN A 216 9.68 2.95 -3.70
N ASN A 217 8.42 2.85 -4.15
CA ASN A 217 8.05 3.09 -5.55
C ASN A 217 7.89 4.57 -5.92
N ASN A 218 8.00 5.49 -4.96
CA ASN A 218 7.79 6.92 -5.16
C ASN A 218 8.92 7.69 -4.47
N PHE A 219 9.86 8.24 -5.26
CA PHE A 219 11.01 8.97 -4.72
C PHE A 219 10.63 10.33 -4.13
N HIS A 220 9.56 10.96 -4.64
CA HIS A 220 9.12 12.31 -4.26
C HIS A 220 8.68 12.40 -2.80
N LEU A 221 8.25 11.29 -2.20
CA LEU A 221 7.79 11.22 -0.81
C LEU A 221 8.78 10.58 0.16
N LEU A 222 9.95 10.10 -0.31
CA LEU A 222 10.93 9.46 0.59
C LEU A 222 11.50 10.41 1.63
N PRO A 223 11.87 11.67 1.30
CA PRO A 223 12.35 12.60 2.32
C PRO A 223 11.31 12.82 3.43
N GLU A 224 10.05 13.00 3.06
CA GLU A 224 8.95 13.22 4.00
C GLU A 224 8.66 11.96 4.84
N LEU A 225 8.70 10.76 4.24
CA LEU A 225 8.56 9.50 4.96
C LEU A 225 9.67 9.33 6.02
N VAL A 226 10.92 9.60 5.65
CA VAL A 226 12.06 9.56 6.58
C VAL A 226 11.89 10.57 7.69
N GLU A 227 11.47 11.79 7.37
CA GLU A 227 11.29 12.86 8.36
C GLU A 227 10.17 12.56 9.35
N ILE A 228 9.06 11.97 8.91
CA ILE A 228 7.98 11.52 9.78
C ILE A 228 8.47 10.43 10.75
N VAL A 229 9.21 9.45 10.24
CA VAL A 229 9.78 8.37 11.07
C VAL A 229 10.84 8.93 12.02
N ARG A 230 11.71 9.84 11.56
CA ARG A 230 12.73 10.50 12.38
C ARG A 230 12.10 11.29 13.51
N ASN A 231 11.09 12.10 13.24
CA ASN A 231 10.43 12.91 14.26
C ASN A 231 9.77 12.03 15.32
N LYS A 232 9.10 10.94 14.92
CA LYS A 232 8.54 9.95 15.86
C LYS A 232 9.65 9.30 16.69
N LEU A 233 10.77 8.91 16.07
CA LEU A 233 11.92 8.31 16.75
C LEU A 233 12.52 9.27 17.78
N MET A 234 12.80 10.51 17.40
CA MET A 234 13.40 11.52 18.27
C MET A 234 12.47 11.92 19.44
N ASP A 235 11.16 12.00 19.19
CA ASP A 235 10.16 12.23 20.24
C ASP A 235 10.16 11.12 21.31
N ALA A 236 10.63 9.91 20.98
CA ALA A 236 10.88 8.85 21.96
C ALA A 236 12.06 9.08 22.89
N GLY A 237 13.06 9.83 22.42
CA GLY A 237 14.36 9.91 23.08
C GLY A 237 15.09 8.57 23.19
N THR A 238 14.77 7.59 22.33
CA THR A 238 15.48 6.30 22.32
C THR A 238 16.88 6.46 21.72
N ARG A 239 17.78 5.57 22.12
CA ARG A 239 19.21 5.60 21.76
C ARG A 239 19.57 4.54 20.72
N HIS A 240 18.78 3.48 20.63
CA HIS A 240 19.05 2.34 19.78
C HIS A 240 17.88 2.05 18.85
N LEU A 241 18.20 1.62 17.63
CA LEU A 241 17.22 1.24 16.61
C LEU A 241 17.37 -0.23 16.21
N VAL A 242 16.27 -0.96 16.20
CA VAL A 242 16.15 -2.24 15.49
C VAL A 242 15.26 -2.01 14.26
N ASP A 243 15.82 -2.22 13.07
CA ASP A 243 15.10 -2.11 11.80
C ASP A 243 14.76 -3.52 11.30
N ALA A 244 13.52 -3.92 11.51
CA ALA A 244 13.01 -5.23 11.11
C ALA A 244 12.46 -5.18 9.68
N TYR A 245 12.85 -6.16 8.86
CA TYR A 245 12.58 -6.15 7.41
C TYR A 245 13.30 -5.00 6.72
N CYS A 246 14.56 -4.75 7.10
CA CYS A 246 15.28 -3.53 6.75
C CYS A 246 15.57 -3.39 5.24
N GLY A 247 15.39 -4.45 4.44
CA GLY A 247 15.74 -4.47 3.04
C GLY A 247 17.19 -4.03 2.81
N ILE A 248 17.37 -2.99 1.99
CA ILE A 248 18.70 -2.43 1.70
C ILE A 248 19.19 -1.43 2.76
N GLY A 249 18.55 -1.39 3.93
CA GLY A 249 18.90 -0.50 5.04
C GLY A 249 18.33 0.91 4.91
N PHE A 250 17.16 1.07 4.26
CA PHE A 250 16.61 2.40 3.97
C PHE A 250 16.40 3.25 5.23
N PHE A 251 15.66 2.75 6.22
CA PHE A 251 15.44 3.46 7.48
C PHE A 251 16.69 3.47 8.36
N SER A 252 17.33 2.31 8.56
CA SER A 252 18.58 2.16 9.32
C SER A 252 19.61 3.24 8.97
N LEU A 253 19.94 3.39 7.69
CA LEU A 253 20.98 4.33 7.24
C LEU A 253 20.50 5.77 7.21
N SER A 254 19.21 5.99 6.93
CA SER A 254 18.65 7.34 6.94
C SER A 254 18.56 7.92 8.34
N LEU A 255 18.44 7.07 9.38
CA LEU A 255 18.26 7.47 10.78
C LEU A 255 19.52 7.27 11.63
N ALA A 256 20.62 6.83 11.03
CA ALA A 256 21.86 6.48 11.72
C ALA A 256 22.43 7.63 12.56
N ASP A 257 22.21 8.88 12.13
CA ASP A 257 22.63 10.10 12.84
C ASP A 257 21.70 10.50 14.00
N SER A 258 20.53 9.89 14.10
CA SER A 258 19.56 10.13 15.19
C SER A 258 19.66 9.11 16.33
N VAL A 259 20.52 8.09 16.21
CA VAL A 259 20.68 7.04 17.21
C VAL A 259 22.15 6.79 17.51
N GLU A 260 22.44 6.26 18.69
CA GLU A 260 23.79 5.86 19.06
C GLU A 260 24.20 4.56 18.37
N SER A 261 23.25 3.66 18.16
CA SER A 261 23.49 2.47 17.34
C SER A 261 22.24 1.89 16.71
N PHE A 262 22.39 1.18 15.60
CA PHE A 262 21.30 0.43 14.99
C PHE A 262 21.68 -1.00 14.63
N VAL A 263 20.66 -1.85 14.45
CA VAL A 263 20.80 -3.16 13.80
C VAL A 263 19.65 -3.38 12.84
N GLY A 264 19.98 -3.73 11.59
CA GLY A 264 18.99 -4.11 10.58
C GLY A 264 18.97 -5.62 10.35
N VAL A 265 17.79 -6.20 10.18
CA VAL A 265 17.61 -7.62 9.84
C VAL A 265 16.69 -7.80 8.64
N ASP A 266 17.12 -8.63 7.69
CA ASP A 266 16.32 -9.05 6.54
C ASP A 266 16.72 -10.47 6.10
N ILE A 267 15.73 -11.20 5.60
CA ILE A 267 15.91 -12.58 5.11
C ILE A 267 16.56 -12.61 3.73
N ASP A 268 16.44 -11.53 2.95
CA ASP A 268 16.94 -11.45 1.59
C ASP A 268 18.42 -11.07 1.55
N LYS A 269 19.26 -12.06 1.24
CA LYS A 269 20.69 -11.86 1.00
C LYS A 269 20.97 -10.84 -0.10
N GLN A 270 20.11 -10.72 -1.10
CA GLN A 270 20.25 -9.72 -2.18
C GLN A 270 19.98 -8.29 -1.69
N CYS A 271 19.38 -8.12 -0.51
CA CYS A 271 19.15 -6.83 0.14
C CYS A 271 20.24 -6.52 1.18
N ILE A 272 20.64 -7.49 2.00
CA ILE A 272 21.65 -7.29 3.06
C ILE A 272 23.05 -6.99 2.51
N LEU A 273 23.45 -7.62 1.40
CA LEU A 273 24.75 -7.33 0.78
C LEU A 273 24.84 -5.86 0.31
N PRO A 274 23.87 -5.32 -0.43
CA PRO A 274 23.80 -3.88 -0.69
C PRO A 274 23.65 -3.01 0.56
N ALA A 275 22.90 -3.43 1.58
CA ALA A 275 22.76 -2.66 2.83
C ALA A 275 24.13 -2.36 3.47
N ARG A 276 25.00 -3.37 3.55
CA ARG A 276 26.37 -3.21 4.07
C ARG A 276 27.21 -2.28 3.20
N ARG A 277 27.11 -2.37 1.88
CA ARG A 277 27.82 -1.46 0.96
C ARG A 277 27.29 -0.03 1.04
N ASN A 278 25.98 0.15 1.17
CA ASN A 278 25.37 1.46 1.36
C ASN A 278 25.83 2.12 2.65
N MET A 279 26.06 1.33 3.70
CA MET A 279 26.64 1.77 4.97
C MET A 279 28.10 2.22 4.79
N GLU A 280 28.92 1.42 4.10
CA GLU A 280 30.31 1.75 3.77
C GLU A 280 30.40 3.03 2.92
N LEU A 281 29.56 3.17 1.89
CA LEU A 281 29.49 4.34 1.01
C LEU A 281 29.11 5.64 1.73
N ARG A 282 28.54 5.55 2.93
CA ARG A 282 28.10 6.68 3.75
C ARG A 282 29.00 6.91 4.96
N ASP A 283 30.09 6.15 5.09
CA ASP A 283 30.98 6.17 6.25
C ASP A 283 30.24 6.00 7.60
N ILE A 284 29.16 5.21 7.61
CA ILE A 284 28.37 4.93 8.81
C ILE A 284 29.00 3.75 9.56
N ALA A 285 29.32 3.97 10.84
CA ALA A 285 30.04 2.99 11.68
C ALA A 285 29.25 2.52 12.91
N ASN A 286 28.09 3.10 13.17
CA ASN A 286 27.31 2.85 14.39
C ASN A 286 26.22 1.77 14.23
N GLY A 287 26.36 0.84 13.27
CA GLY A 287 25.39 -0.23 13.15
C GLY A 287 25.88 -1.43 12.35
N GLU A 288 25.01 -2.42 12.26
CA GLU A 288 25.28 -3.65 11.53
C GLU A 288 24.02 -4.19 10.85
N PHE A 289 24.22 -5.03 9.83
CA PHE A 289 23.14 -5.72 9.11
C PHE A 289 23.29 -7.23 9.22
N ILE A 290 22.21 -7.90 9.63
CA ILE A 290 22.15 -9.34 9.83
C ILE A 290 21.28 -9.97 8.73
N LEU A 291 21.82 -11.01 8.09
CA LEU A 291 21.05 -11.88 7.20
C LEU A 291 20.34 -12.93 8.03
N GLY A 292 19.01 -12.89 8.02
CA GLY A 292 18.20 -13.86 8.76
C GLY A 292 16.73 -13.49 8.78
N LYS A 293 15.90 -14.44 9.20
CA LYS A 293 14.48 -14.19 9.35
C LYS A 293 14.25 -13.34 10.60
N THR A 294 13.55 -12.21 10.46
CA THR A 294 13.27 -11.26 11.54
C THR A 294 12.79 -11.97 12.82
N GLU A 295 11.81 -12.87 12.70
CA GLU A 295 11.22 -13.58 13.83
C GLU A 295 12.19 -14.56 14.50
N GLU A 296 13.23 -15.03 13.81
CA GLU A 296 14.24 -15.93 14.40
C GLU A 296 15.37 -15.17 15.10
N HIS A 297 15.54 -13.89 14.78
CA HIS A 297 16.61 -13.06 15.32
C HIS A 297 16.12 -12.00 16.30
N MET A 298 14.82 -11.71 16.36
CA MET A 298 14.25 -10.61 17.15
C MET A 298 14.68 -10.64 18.61
N ASP A 299 14.58 -11.79 19.29
CA ASP A 299 14.98 -11.92 20.70
C ASP A 299 16.46 -11.61 20.92
N ALA A 300 17.33 -12.17 20.07
CA ALA A 300 18.76 -11.97 20.16
C ALA A 300 19.16 -10.51 19.84
N LEU A 301 18.45 -9.86 18.91
CA LEU A 301 18.65 -8.47 18.55
C LEU A 301 18.21 -7.52 19.66
N LEU A 302 17.03 -7.75 20.22
CA LEU A 302 16.50 -6.94 21.31
C LEU A 302 17.31 -7.13 22.59
N ALA A 303 17.86 -8.31 22.83
CA ALA A 303 18.79 -8.55 23.94
C ALA A 303 20.12 -7.77 23.84
N LYS A 304 20.48 -7.24 22.65
CA LYS A 304 21.68 -6.38 22.49
C LYS A 304 21.49 -5.00 23.11
N PHE A 305 20.25 -4.54 23.25
CA PHE A 305 19.93 -3.20 23.70
C PHE A 305 19.02 -3.24 24.93
N THR A 306 19.04 -2.17 25.72
CA THR A 306 18.06 -2.05 26.80
C THR A 306 16.72 -1.64 26.22
N ALA A 307 15.68 -2.41 26.51
CA ALA A 307 14.33 -2.16 25.98
C ALA A 307 13.84 -0.71 26.18
N PRO A 308 14.05 -0.04 27.34
CA PRO A 308 13.65 1.35 27.53
C PRO A 308 14.33 2.38 26.61
N ASN A 309 15.45 2.02 25.99
CA ASN A 309 16.21 2.90 25.10
C ASN A 309 16.12 2.47 23.63
N THR A 310 15.21 1.56 23.29
CA THR A 310 15.16 0.94 21.97
C THR A 310 13.86 1.24 21.26
N THR A 311 13.97 1.66 19.99
CA THR A 311 12.87 1.70 19.03
C THR A 311 12.98 0.53 18.07
N VAL A 312 11.85 -0.08 17.74
CA VAL A 312 11.75 -1.05 16.64
C VAL A 312 10.98 -0.43 15.48
N ILE A 313 11.58 -0.38 14.29
CA ILE A 313 10.85 -0.09 13.04
C ILE A 313 10.39 -1.41 12.44
N LEU A 314 9.11 -1.47 12.05
CA LEU A 314 8.51 -2.58 11.32
C LEU A 314 8.04 -2.07 9.94
N ASP A 315 8.61 -2.61 8.85
CA ASP A 315 8.10 -2.42 7.46
C ASP A 315 7.77 -3.78 6.81
N PRO A 316 6.74 -4.49 7.30
CA PRO A 316 6.44 -5.84 6.85
C PRO A 316 5.75 -5.87 5.47
N PRO A 317 5.68 -7.05 4.82
CA PRO A 317 4.90 -7.21 3.60
C PRO A 317 3.40 -6.93 3.82
N ARG A 318 2.62 -6.80 2.73
CA ARG A 318 1.17 -6.50 2.75
C ARG A 318 0.28 -7.41 3.63
N LYS A 319 0.79 -8.54 4.10
CA LYS A 319 0.07 -9.45 5.02
C LYS A 319 0.15 -9.00 6.49
N GLY A 320 0.99 -8.00 6.79
CA GLY A 320 1.36 -7.59 8.13
C GLY A 320 2.38 -8.53 8.77
N CYS A 321 2.57 -8.37 10.08
CA CYS A 321 3.45 -9.22 10.87
C CYS A 321 2.80 -10.57 11.17
N HIS A 322 3.63 -11.61 11.30
CA HIS A 322 3.19 -12.86 11.89
C HIS A 322 2.94 -12.68 13.40
N GLN A 323 1.97 -13.44 13.93
CA GLN A 323 1.59 -13.38 15.34
C GLN A 323 2.78 -13.61 16.28
N ASP A 324 3.64 -14.58 15.96
CA ASP A 324 4.83 -14.89 16.76
C ASP A 324 5.79 -13.70 16.83
N GLY A 325 5.95 -12.95 15.73
CA GLY A 325 6.79 -11.75 15.70
C GLY A 325 6.20 -10.60 16.53
N LEU A 326 4.88 -10.45 16.56
CA LEU A 326 4.22 -9.48 17.45
C LEU A 326 4.36 -9.89 18.93
N GLN A 327 4.30 -11.18 19.24
CA GLN A 327 4.51 -11.69 20.60
C GLN A 327 5.94 -11.45 21.08
N MET A 328 6.95 -11.75 20.25
CA MET A 328 8.35 -11.47 20.57
C MET A 328 8.60 -9.98 20.85
N LEU A 329 7.97 -9.10 20.05
CA LEU A 329 8.04 -7.66 20.27
C LEU A 329 7.40 -7.27 21.61
N ALA A 330 6.24 -7.82 21.95
CA ALA A 330 5.57 -7.57 23.22
C ALA A 330 6.40 -8.05 24.42
N ASP A 331 7.03 -9.21 24.31
CA ASP A 331 7.82 -9.83 25.38
C ASP A 331 9.12 -9.05 25.63
N ALA A 332 9.79 -8.62 24.56
CA ALA A 332 11.00 -7.80 24.65
C ALA A 332 10.72 -6.35 25.10
N ALA A 333 9.47 -5.88 24.93
CA ALA A 333 8.96 -4.61 25.42
C ALA A 333 9.82 -3.36 25.11
N PRO A 334 10.32 -3.15 23.86
CA PRO A 334 11.01 -1.92 23.49
C PRO A 334 10.13 -0.69 23.77
N ALA A 335 10.77 0.44 24.09
CA ALA A 335 10.09 1.68 24.45
C ALA A 335 9.16 2.20 23.35
N GLN A 336 9.53 1.97 22.09
CA GLN A 336 8.76 2.42 20.94
C GLN A 336 8.73 1.38 19.82
N VAL A 337 7.60 1.34 19.12
CA VAL A 337 7.46 0.65 17.85
C VAL A 337 6.96 1.66 16.82
N ILE A 338 7.67 1.80 15.70
CA ILE A 338 7.21 2.56 14.54
C ILE A 338 6.83 1.55 13.46
N TYR A 339 5.56 1.53 13.06
CA TYR A 339 5.05 0.57 12.09
C TYR A 339 4.70 1.30 10.78
N VAL A 340 5.45 1.00 9.71
CA VAL A 340 5.24 1.47 8.34
C VAL A 340 4.46 0.41 7.56
N SER A 341 3.38 0.79 6.86
CA SER A 341 2.57 -0.17 6.11
C SER A 341 1.76 0.45 4.97
N CYS A 342 1.87 -0.16 3.79
CA CYS A 342 1.02 0.12 2.62
C CYS A 342 -0.35 -0.58 2.65
N HIS A 343 -0.70 -1.25 3.75
CA HIS A 343 -1.96 -1.98 3.90
C HIS A 343 -2.66 -1.66 5.24
N PRO A 344 -3.48 -0.59 5.27
CA PRO A 344 -4.11 -0.09 6.50
C PRO A 344 -4.94 -1.13 7.28
N ALA A 345 -5.53 -2.13 6.60
CA ALA A 345 -6.38 -3.11 7.26
C ALA A 345 -5.58 -4.10 8.12
N THR A 346 -4.45 -4.59 7.63
CA THR A 346 -3.55 -5.44 8.42
C THR A 346 -2.80 -4.61 9.45
N LEU A 347 -2.46 -3.36 9.15
CA LEU A 347 -1.92 -2.43 10.14
C LEU A 347 -2.89 -2.27 11.32
N ALA A 348 -4.15 -1.90 11.08
CA ALA A 348 -5.14 -1.71 12.14
C ALA A 348 -5.36 -2.97 13.00
N ARG A 349 -5.32 -4.17 12.37
CA ARG A 349 -5.35 -5.46 13.07
C ARG A 349 -4.16 -5.64 14.01
N ASP A 350 -2.96 -5.43 13.51
CA ASP A 350 -1.72 -5.66 14.27
C ASP A 350 -1.57 -4.63 15.40
N LEU A 351 -1.91 -3.36 15.14
CA LEU A 351 -1.94 -2.29 16.14
C LEU A 351 -2.92 -2.61 17.27
N LYS A 352 -4.13 -3.09 16.93
CA LYS A 352 -5.12 -3.50 17.93
C LYS A 352 -4.54 -4.54 18.87
N TRP A 353 -3.91 -5.58 18.33
CA TRP A 353 -3.29 -6.63 19.12
C TRP A 353 -2.15 -6.10 20.01
N LEU A 354 -1.25 -5.27 19.47
CA LEU A 354 -0.16 -4.65 20.24
C LEU A 354 -0.69 -3.76 21.39
N CYS A 355 -1.80 -3.08 21.18
CA CYS A 355 -2.39 -2.22 22.20
C CYS A 355 -3.18 -2.96 23.28
N THR A 356 -3.85 -4.08 22.94
CA THR A 356 -4.65 -4.86 23.89
C THR A 356 -3.81 -5.90 24.64
N GLU A 357 -2.98 -6.67 23.92
CA GLU A 357 -2.18 -7.76 24.47
C GLU A 357 -0.70 -7.37 24.64
N GLY A 358 -0.17 -6.57 23.71
CA GLY A 358 1.25 -6.23 23.69
C GLY A 358 1.70 -5.17 24.69
N GLY A 359 0.77 -4.54 25.42
CA GLY A 359 1.04 -3.48 26.40
C GLY A 359 1.60 -2.19 25.80
N TYR A 360 1.22 -1.88 24.56
CA TYR A 360 1.51 -0.61 23.91
C TYR A 360 0.29 0.33 23.94
N GLU A 361 0.53 1.61 23.68
CA GLU A 361 -0.48 2.59 23.32
C GLU A 361 -0.14 3.22 21.97
N LEU A 362 -1.16 3.49 21.16
CA LEU A 362 -1.01 4.15 19.87
C LEU A 362 -1.04 5.67 20.09
N THR A 363 0.05 6.36 19.78
CA THR A 363 0.13 7.83 19.92
C THR A 363 -0.44 8.54 18.70
N GLY A 364 -0.24 7.98 17.51
CA GLY A 364 -0.71 8.60 16.28
C GLY A 364 -0.37 7.80 15.03
N VAL A 365 -1.16 8.03 13.97
CA VAL A 365 -0.94 7.46 12.64
C VAL A 365 -0.88 8.59 11.62
N THR A 366 0.17 8.59 10.83
CA THR A 366 0.36 9.56 9.74
C THR A 366 0.23 8.85 8.40
N PRO A 367 -0.86 9.07 7.64
CA PRO A 367 -0.98 8.55 6.29
C PRO A 367 -0.21 9.40 5.27
N LEU A 368 0.37 8.76 4.26
CA LEU A 368 1.03 9.38 3.12
C LEU A 368 0.46 8.81 1.82
N ASP A 369 0.18 9.68 0.84
CA ASP A 369 -0.21 9.22 -0.48
C ASP A 369 1.00 8.81 -1.33
N MET A 370 1.64 7.69 -0.96
CA MET A 370 2.73 7.09 -1.76
C MET A 370 2.27 6.62 -3.15
N PHE A 371 0.96 6.50 -3.38
CA PHE A 371 0.38 5.93 -4.61
C PHE A 371 -0.80 6.76 -5.14
N PRO A 372 -0.58 8.01 -5.60
CA PRO A 372 -1.61 8.81 -6.25
C PRO A 372 -2.29 8.07 -7.40
N GLN A 373 -3.54 8.41 -7.69
CA GLN A 373 -4.39 7.76 -8.70
C GLN A 373 -4.80 6.31 -8.40
N THR A 374 -4.34 5.76 -7.27
CA THR A 374 -4.71 4.43 -6.79
C THR A 374 -5.43 4.51 -5.45
N GLN A 375 -6.08 3.42 -5.07
CA GLN A 375 -6.69 3.26 -3.75
C GLN A 375 -5.69 3.05 -2.60
N HIS A 376 -4.40 2.87 -2.90
CA HIS A 376 -3.41 2.55 -1.89
C HIS A 376 -2.95 3.78 -1.12
N VAL A 377 -2.59 3.56 0.13
CA VAL A 377 -2.10 4.58 1.06
C VAL A 377 -1.06 3.93 1.96
N GLU A 378 0.02 4.65 2.22
CA GLU A 378 1.07 4.28 3.16
C GLU A 378 0.73 4.89 4.52
N CYS A 379 0.95 4.18 5.61
CA CYS A 379 0.72 4.69 6.95
C CYS A 379 1.94 4.47 7.83
N VAL A 380 2.30 5.47 8.63
CA VAL A 380 3.31 5.37 9.70
C VAL A 380 2.61 5.51 11.04
N ALA A 381 2.51 4.41 11.78
CA ALA A 381 1.98 4.38 13.13
C ALA A 381 3.11 4.46 14.16
N ASP A 382 2.86 5.18 15.25
CA ASP A 382 3.76 5.30 16.39
C ASP A 382 3.11 4.68 17.63
N LEU A 383 3.78 3.69 18.23
CA LEU A 383 3.34 3.04 19.45
C LEU A 383 4.37 3.19 20.54
N ARG A 384 3.91 3.44 21.77
CA ARG A 384 4.74 3.61 22.95
C ARG A 384 4.43 2.55 23.97
N ARG A 385 5.46 2.10 24.69
CA ARG A 385 5.27 1.22 25.82
C ARG A 385 4.45 1.96 26.88
N LYS A 386 3.34 1.37 27.33
CA LYS A 386 2.57 1.94 28.44
C LYS A 386 3.48 2.04 29.68
N GLN A 387 3.55 3.22 30.28
CA GLN A 387 4.16 3.36 31.59
C GLN A 387 3.23 2.67 32.60
N GLY A 388 3.76 1.67 33.30
CA GLY A 388 3.02 0.88 34.30
C GLY A 388 2.73 1.66 35.58
#